data_AF-A0A6N8V2D6-F1
#
_entry.id   AF-A0A6N8V2D6-F1
#
_cell.length_a   1.000
_cell.length_b   1.000
_cell.length_c   1.000
_cell.angle_alpha   90.00
_cell.angle_beta   90.00
_cell.angle_gamma   90.00
#
_symmetry.space_group_name_H-M   'P 1'
#
loop_
_entity.id
_entity.type
_entity.pdbx_description
1 polymer ?
#
loop_
_entity_poly.entity_id
_entity_poly.type
_entity_poly.pdbx_seq_one_letter_code
_entity_poly.pdbx_strand_id
1 'polypeptide(L)'
;MAPVRSCDHGSQFRLSDRRTLVYRGGDRVPPAPPTRGSARTGTELSRCTGRARRPHQADPPARPDEAKGIPHFVKTSITVRELLAARETALEVQRVTPAASLDGLVSDPEIFNPGLTLAGHAARLTAGRIQVFGETEMSYLDTLPPDQVRRRLEAVFARGVPAVFVSSGQDVQPPFLAAAEEAGIPVFRTPLATADFQQVLKPYLEDVLAPTTSVHGSLADVYGIGLLFTGPSGIGKSECVLGLVQRGHRLVADDLVLVSRRGNDVLMGKAHELQNFHMEIRGIGIIDIASMFGTRATRQRKRVEIIVDLQPWDDAQEYDRTGFGRESTTILGVGIPRLVIPLNPGKNLTVISEVIAMNQLLAYGGVDVPTRFNDGLRRAMNPRDSLIQDYE
;
A
#
# COMPACT_ATOMS: atom_id res chain seq x y z
N MET A 1 -8.46 -56.33 -33.22
CA MET A 1 -7.13 -55.71 -33.34
C MET A 1 -6.59 -55.46 -31.93
N ALA A 2 -5.31 -55.75 -31.73
CA ALA A 2 -4.61 -55.99 -30.47
C ALA A 2 -4.48 -54.78 -29.50
N PRO A 3 -4.13 -55.01 -28.21
CA PRO A 3 -4.29 -54.06 -27.11
C PRO A 3 -3.02 -53.28 -26.75
N VAL A 4 -3.18 -52.14 -26.06
CA VAL A 4 -2.09 -51.32 -25.51
C VAL A 4 -1.80 -51.74 -24.07
N ARG A 5 -0.50 -51.96 -23.79
CA ARG A 5 0.09 -52.54 -22.58
C ARG A 5 0.10 -51.56 -21.41
N SER A 6 -0.17 -52.07 -20.22
CA SER A 6 0.22 -51.53 -18.92
C SER A 6 1.66 -51.93 -18.59
N CYS A 7 2.39 -51.04 -17.91
CA CYS A 7 3.65 -51.36 -17.24
C CYS A 7 3.65 -50.73 -15.85
N ASP A 8 3.48 -51.59 -14.85
CA ASP A 8 3.93 -51.40 -13.47
C ASP A 8 5.44 -51.21 -13.44
N HIS A 9 5.95 -50.23 -12.68
CA HIS A 9 7.28 -50.26 -12.08
C HIS A 9 7.21 -49.61 -10.69
N GLY A 10 7.13 -50.46 -9.66
CA GLY A 10 7.48 -50.07 -8.31
C GLY A 10 9.00 -49.90 -8.17
N SER A 11 9.44 -48.87 -7.48
CA SER A 11 10.76 -48.85 -6.87
C SER A 11 10.72 -48.14 -5.53
N GLN A 12 11.10 -48.90 -4.50
CA GLN A 12 11.36 -48.46 -3.14
C GLN A 12 12.53 -47.48 -3.13
N PHE A 13 12.42 -46.36 -2.41
CA PHE A 13 13.59 -45.62 -1.94
C PHE A 13 13.47 -45.24 -0.47
N ARG A 14 14.55 -45.56 0.24
CA ARG A 14 14.74 -45.53 1.69
C ARG A 14 14.84 -44.09 2.20
N LEU A 15 14.16 -43.81 3.31
CA LEU A 15 14.42 -42.66 4.17
C LEU A 15 15.65 -42.97 5.03
N SER A 16 16.75 -42.27 4.79
CA SER A 16 17.94 -42.26 5.66
C SER A 16 18.18 -40.87 6.23
N ASP A 17 18.55 -40.89 7.52
CA ASP A 17 19.20 -39.85 8.32
C ASP A 17 18.38 -38.74 8.99
N ARG A 18 17.95 -39.13 10.20
CA ARG A 18 17.92 -38.33 11.43
C ARG A 18 19.10 -37.37 11.54
N ARG A 19 18.82 -36.07 11.67
CA ARG A 19 19.67 -35.13 12.41
C ARG A 19 18.91 -34.61 13.63
N THR A 20 19.23 -35.22 14.76
CA THR A 20 18.85 -34.81 16.10
C THR A 20 19.68 -33.58 16.48
N LEU A 21 19.06 -32.40 16.57
CA LEU A 21 19.67 -31.22 17.17
C LEU A 21 19.37 -31.22 18.66
N VAL A 22 20.40 -31.55 19.44
CA VAL A 22 20.43 -31.54 20.90
C VAL A 22 20.49 -30.09 21.39
N TYR A 23 19.45 -29.62 22.08
CA TYR A 23 19.48 -28.35 22.81
C TYR A 23 19.96 -28.63 24.24
N ARG A 24 21.22 -28.31 24.55
CA ARG A 24 21.74 -28.27 25.93
C ARG A 24 21.39 -26.92 26.54
N GLY A 25 20.74 -26.95 27.70
CA GLY A 25 20.35 -25.77 28.46
C GLY A 25 21.46 -25.19 29.34
N GLY A 26 21.10 -24.06 29.96
CA GLY A 26 21.73 -23.51 31.15
C GLY A 26 22.73 -22.40 30.86
N ASP A 27 22.33 -21.14 31.06
CA ASP A 27 22.85 -20.42 32.21
C ASP A 27 21.95 -19.25 32.62
N ARG A 28 21.69 -19.22 33.93
CA ARG A 28 20.89 -18.24 34.65
C ARG A 28 21.77 -17.02 34.96
N VAL A 29 21.27 -15.81 34.71
CA VAL A 29 21.84 -14.58 35.26
C VAL A 29 20.81 -13.97 36.22
N PRO A 30 21.18 -13.65 37.49
CA PRO A 30 20.24 -13.13 38.48
C PRO A 30 20.05 -11.60 38.36
N PRO A 31 18.96 -11.03 38.91
CA PRO A 31 18.70 -9.59 38.89
C PRO A 31 19.34 -8.87 40.09
N ALA A 32 19.78 -7.62 39.88
CA ALA A 32 20.15 -6.69 40.95
C ALA A 32 19.00 -5.70 41.22
N PRO A 33 18.65 -5.39 42.49
CA PRO A 33 17.69 -4.33 42.82
C PRO A 33 18.42 -3.11 43.48
N PRO A 34 17.72 -2.12 44.05
CA PRO A 34 17.49 -0.80 43.47
C PRO A 34 18.22 0.34 44.21
N THR A 35 18.28 1.55 43.66
CA THR A 35 18.56 2.76 44.45
C THR A 35 17.48 3.83 44.22
N ARG A 36 16.71 4.07 45.29
CA ARG A 36 15.90 5.29 45.50
C ARG A 36 16.79 6.33 46.18
N GLY A 37 16.52 7.60 45.88
CA GLY A 37 16.71 8.70 46.83
C GLY A 37 17.49 9.89 46.28
N SER A 38 16.82 10.97 45.92
CA SER A 38 16.53 12.03 46.92
C SER A 38 15.89 13.22 46.22
N ALA A 39 14.76 13.62 46.78
CA ALA A 39 14.18 14.93 46.58
C ALA A 39 15.06 15.98 47.28
N ARG A 40 15.25 17.13 46.63
CA ARG A 40 15.52 18.38 47.34
C ARG A 40 14.63 19.49 46.77
N THR A 41 13.74 19.91 47.66
CA THR A 41 13.04 21.17 47.75
C THR A 41 13.99 22.36 47.63
N GLY A 42 13.51 23.43 47.00
CA GLY A 42 14.20 24.71 46.86
C GLY A 42 13.25 25.77 46.34
N THR A 43 12.42 26.28 47.25
CA THR A 43 11.54 27.45 47.09
C THR A 43 12.39 28.70 46.92
N GLU A 44 12.12 29.56 45.94
CA GLU A 44 12.44 30.98 46.04
C GLU A 44 11.52 31.85 45.18
N LEU A 45 11.06 32.93 45.80
CA LEU A 45 10.00 33.85 45.38
C LEU A 45 10.56 35.04 44.58
N SER A 46 9.73 35.50 43.65
CA SER A 46 9.53 36.90 43.24
C SER A 46 10.63 37.65 42.46
N ARG A 47 10.25 38.04 41.24
CA ARG A 47 10.22 39.47 40.83
C ARG A 47 9.34 39.67 39.59
N CYS A 48 8.23 40.38 39.79
CA CYS A 48 7.39 40.94 38.74
C CYS A 48 8.01 42.26 38.25
N THR A 49 8.24 42.38 36.93
CA THR A 49 8.23 43.66 36.23
C THR A 49 7.60 43.45 34.86
N GLY A 50 6.51 44.18 34.61
CA GLY A 50 5.61 43.98 33.49
C GLY A 50 6.19 44.33 32.13
N ARG A 51 5.73 43.58 31.12
CA ARG A 51 5.69 44.00 29.72
C ARG A 51 4.38 43.49 29.11
N ALA A 52 3.71 44.40 28.41
CA ALA A 52 2.35 44.27 27.89
C ALA A 52 2.11 42.97 27.10
N ARG A 53 1.02 42.25 27.42
CA ARG A 53 0.54 41.08 26.67
C ARG A 53 -0.10 41.52 25.36
N ARG A 54 0.43 41.03 24.24
CA ARG A 54 -0.27 40.95 22.95
C ARG A 54 -1.42 39.92 23.07
N PRO A 55 -2.53 40.06 22.32
CA PRO A 55 -3.64 39.11 22.39
C PRO A 55 -3.17 37.72 21.93
N HIS A 56 -3.51 36.70 22.73
CA HIS A 56 -3.30 35.29 22.41
C HIS A 56 -3.99 34.97 21.07
N GLN A 57 -3.19 34.81 20.01
CA GLN A 57 -3.54 33.86 18.96
C GLN A 57 -3.57 32.49 19.64
N ALA A 58 -4.76 31.89 19.71
CA ALA A 58 -4.89 30.51 20.13
C ALA A 58 -4.04 29.65 19.19
N ASP A 59 -3.09 28.91 19.76
CA ASP A 59 -2.39 27.87 19.04
C ASP A 59 -3.45 26.91 18.44
N PRO A 60 -3.30 26.49 17.17
CA PRO A 60 -4.23 25.53 16.59
C PRO A 60 -4.25 24.26 17.46
N PRO A 61 -5.43 23.65 17.68
CA PRO A 61 -5.55 22.49 18.54
C PRO A 61 -4.60 21.39 18.06
N ALA A 62 -3.93 20.76 19.03
CA ALA A 62 -3.04 19.64 18.80
C ALA A 62 -3.70 18.59 17.91
N ARG A 63 -2.97 18.16 16.86
CA ARG A 63 -3.40 17.11 15.94
C ARG A 63 -3.70 15.85 16.75
N PRO A 64 -4.85 15.17 16.55
CA PRO A 64 -5.14 13.92 17.24
C PRO A 64 -4.09 12.87 16.87
N ASP A 65 -3.71 12.09 17.88
CA ASP A 65 -2.67 11.05 17.91
C ASP A 65 -2.27 10.46 16.55
N GLU A 66 -1.01 10.70 16.19
CA GLU A 66 -0.28 9.88 15.24
C GLU A 66 -0.44 8.42 15.64
N ALA A 67 -0.96 7.60 14.70
CA ALA A 67 -1.13 6.17 14.83
C ALA A 67 0.19 5.53 15.32
N LYS A 68 0.29 5.30 16.63
CA LYS A 68 1.48 4.74 17.27
C LYS A 68 1.74 3.35 16.68
N GLY A 69 2.87 3.21 15.99
CA GLY A 69 3.58 1.94 15.85
C GLY A 69 3.29 1.10 14.60
N ILE A 70 2.79 1.67 13.51
CA ILE A 70 2.68 0.96 12.22
C ILE A 70 4.00 1.15 11.46
N PRO A 71 4.87 0.12 11.33
CA PRO A 71 6.12 0.30 10.61
C PRO A 71 5.89 0.62 9.13
N HIS A 72 6.59 1.63 8.64
CA HIS A 72 6.58 2.02 7.22
C HIS A 72 7.61 1.18 6.46
N PHE A 73 7.14 0.14 5.78
CA PHE A 73 7.96 -0.61 4.83
C PHE A 73 7.91 0.11 3.48
N VAL A 74 8.87 0.98 3.21
CA VAL A 74 8.98 1.62 1.90
C VAL A 74 9.97 0.81 1.06
N LYS A 75 9.49 0.10 0.02
CA LYS A 75 10.39 -0.33 -1.06
C LYS A 75 10.78 0.95 -1.82
N THR A 76 11.95 1.51 -1.48
CA THR A 76 12.40 2.83 -1.98
C THR A 76 12.96 2.80 -3.40
N SER A 77 13.28 1.61 -3.93
CA SER A 77 13.84 1.45 -5.26
C SER A 77 13.70 0.02 -5.79
N ILE A 78 13.78 -0.13 -7.11
CA ILE A 78 13.92 -1.40 -7.82
C ILE A 78 15.12 -1.36 -8.77
N THR A 79 15.68 -2.51 -9.08
CA THR A 79 16.71 -2.60 -10.13
C THR A 79 16.08 -2.59 -11.52
N VAL A 80 16.83 -2.17 -12.54
CA VAL A 80 16.42 -2.31 -13.95
C VAL A 80 16.19 -3.78 -14.31
N ARG A 81 16.98 -4.69 -13.74
CA ARG A 81 16.80 -6.14 -13.87
C ARG A 81 15.42 -6.60 -13.39
N GLU A 82 14.98 -6.16 -12.20
CA GLU A 82 13.65 -6.47 -11.67
C GLU A 82 12.54 -5.92 -12.57
N LEU A 83 12.70 -4.70 -13.08
CA LEU A 83 11.76 -4.06 -13.99
C LEU A 83 11.59 -4.88 -15.27
N LEU A 84 12.70 -5.28 -15.90
CA LEU A 84 12.67 -6.09 -17.13
C LEU A 84 12.06 -7.46 -16.87
N ALA A 85 12.47 -8.15 -15.80
CA ALA A 85 11.88 -9.44 -15.44
C ALA A 85 10.35 -9.38 -15.28
N ALA A 86 9.81 -8.25 -14.84
CA ALA A 86 8.37 -8.06 -14.67
C ALA A 86 7.64 -7.59 -15.94
N ARG A 87 8.32 -6.86 -16.85
CA ARG A 87 7.66 -6.09 -17.93
C ARG A 87 8.27 -6.21 -19.32
N GLU A 88 9.34 -6.98 -19.51
CA GLU A 88 10.04 -7.11 -20.80
C GLU A 88 9.10 -7.44 -21.97
N THR A 89 8.23 -8.43 -21.81
CA THR A 89 7.26 -8.82 -22.85
C THR A 89 6.26 -7.71 -23.17
N ALA A 90 5.80 -6.96 -22.17
CA ALA A 90 4.80 -5.90 -22.35
C ALA A 90 5.41 -4.63 -22.94
N LEU A 91 6.72 -4.42 -22.77
CA LEU A 91 7.43 -3.26 -23.28
C LEU A 91 8.09 -3.52 -24.65
N GLU A 92 8.15 -4.77 -25.12
CA GLU A 92 8.78 -5.17 -26.38
C GLU A 92 10.20 -4.61 -26.53
N VAL A 93 10.98 -4.69 -25.45
CA VAL A 93 12.29 -4.03 -25.39
C VAL A 93 13.41 -4.90 -25.95
N GLN A 94 14.23 -4.30 -26.81
CA GLN A 94 15.48 -4.87 -27.27
C GLN A 94 16.64 -4.10 -26.63
N ARG A 95 17.50 -4.82 -25.92
CA ARG A 95 18.72 -4.25 -25.35
C ARG A 95 19.77 -4.00 -26.44
N VAL A 96 20.29 -2.77 -26.50
CA VAL A 96 21.33 -2.38 -27.49
C VAL A 96 22.71 -2.14 -26.89
N THR A 97 22.84 -2.09 -25.56
CA THR A 97 24.13 -2.04 -24.85
C THR A 97 24.34 -3.30 -24.00
N PRO A 98 24.77 -4.44 -24.59
CA PRO A 98 24.81 -5.74 -23.89
C PRO A 98 25.81 -5.80 -22.72
N ALA A 99 26.83 -4.93 -22.71
CA ALA A 99 27.87 -4.89 -21.67
C ALA A 99 27.48 -4.07 -20.42
N ALA A 100 26.47 -3.19 -20.50
CA ALA A 100 26.07 -2.32 -19.38
C ALA A 100 25.53 -3.10 -18.16
N SER A 101 25.55 -2.52 -16.96
CA SER A 101 24.91 -3.16 -15.81
C SER A 101 23.39 -2.96 -15.83
N LEU A 102 22.64 -3.94 -15.29
CA LEU A 102 21.19 -3.84 -15.08
C LEU A 102 20.84 -3.58 -13.61
N ASP A 103 21.84 -3.28 -12.78
CA ASP A 103 21.68 -3.12 -11.34
C ASP A 103 21.42 -1.66 -10.94
N GLY A 104 21.27 -0.77 -11.94
CA GLY A 104 20.86 0.62 -11.74
C GLY A 104 19.53 0.70 -10.98
N LEU A 105 19.44 1.64 -10.03
CA LEU A 105 18.30 1.77 -9.14
C LEU A 105 17.29 2.80 -9.68
N VAL A 106 16.08 2.33 -9.94
CA VAL A 106 14.90 3.16 -10.22
C VAL A 106 14.21 3.44 -8.90
N SER A 107 14.18 4.70 -8.49
CA SER A 107 13.62 5.14 -7.20
C SER A 107 12.49 6.16 -7.34
N ASP A 108 12.20 6.61 -8.56
CA ASP A 108 11.16 7.57 -8.85
C ASP A 108 10.24 6.99 -9.95
N PRO A 109 8.92 6.99 -9.76
CA PRO A 109 7.99 6.44 -10.74
C PRO A 109 7.81 7.31 -11.98
N GLU A 110 8.26 8.58 -11.96
CA GLU A 110 8.17 9.46 -13.11
C GLU A 110 9.18 9.09 -14.20
N ILE A 111 8.68 9.05 -15.43
CA ILE A 111 9.44 8.79 -16.64
C ILE A 111 9.70 10.14 -17.30
N PHE A 112 10.95 10.42 -17.68
CA PHE A 112 11.34 11.75 -18.16
C PHE A 112 11.83 11.74 -19.60
N ASN A 113 11.41 12.76 -20.36
CA ASN A 113 11.89 13.04 -21.71
C ASN A 113 12.94 14.16 -21.64
N PRO A 114 14.21 13.92 -22.01
CA PRO A 114 15.30 14.87 -21.77
C PRO A 114 15.39 16.02 -22.80
N GLY A 115 14.34 16.35 -23.55
CA GLY A 115 14.39 17.34 -24.63
C GLY A 115 15.05 18.69 -24.26
N LEU A 116 14.62 19.33 -23.16
CA LEU A 116 15.23 20.59 -22.70
C LEU A 116 16.66 20.41 -22.18
N THR A 117 16.96 19.25 -21.56
CA THR A 117 18.32 18.95 -21.09
C THR A 117 19.27 18.84 -22.28
N LEU A 118 18.85 18.18 -23.36
CA LEU A 118 19.62 18.06 -24.59
C LEU A 118 19.90 19.43 -25.22
N ALA A 119 18.96 20.38 -25.13
CA ALA A 119 19.16 21.76 -25.57
C ALA A 119 20.12 22.58 -24.65
N GLY A 120 20.53 22.03 -23.50
CA GLY A 120 21.47 22.67 -22.56
C GLY A 120 20.81 23.31 -21.33
N HIS A 121 19.50 23.15 -21.17
CA HIS A 121 18.80 23.58 -19.96
C HIS A 121 18.72 22.43 -18.95
N ALA A 122 19.81 22.17 -18.22
CA ALA A 122 19.92 21.05 -17.29
C ALA A 122 19.23 21.27 -15.93
N ALA A 123 18.24 22.17 -15.84
CA ALA A 123 17.56 22.45 -14.58
C ALA A 123 16.54 21.34 -14.27
N ARG A 124 16.87 20.48 -13.30
CA ARG A 124 15.98 19.51 -12.58
C ARG A 124 15.94 18.04 -13.05
N LEU A 125 17.02 17.49 -13.59
CA LEU A 125 17.16 16.03 -13.61
C LEU A 125 17.47 15.51 -12.20
N THR A 126 16.56 14.71 -11.66
CA THR A 126 16.71 14.01 -10.37
C THR A 126 17.16 12.58 -10.64
N ALA A 127 18.11 12.09 -9.84
CA ALA A 127 18.63 10.73 -9.98
C ALA A 127 17.54 9.67 -9.79
N GLY A 128 17.74 8.48 -10.36
CA GLY A 128 16.83 7.35 -10.20
C GLY A 128 15.58 7.38 -11.09
N ARG A 129 15.52 8.29 -12.07
CA ARG A 129 14.45 8.41 -13.08
C ARG A 129 14.84 7.81 -14.41
N ILE A 130 13.98 6.97 -14.94
CA ILE A 130 14.11 6.42 -16.29
C ILE A 130 14.02 7.55 -17.32
N GLN A 131 14.90 7.53 -18.32
CA GLN A 131 14.88 8.47 -19.44
C GLN A 131 14.29 7.80 -20.68
N VAL A 132 13.39 8.50 -21.37
CA VAL A 132 12.83 8.08 -22.65
C VAL A 132 13.19 9.08 -23.74
N PHE A 133 13.74 8.58 -24.83
CA PHE A 133 14.04 9.34 -26.03
C PHE A 133 13.02 8.96 -27.10
N GLY A 134 12.15 9.91 -27.45
CA GLY A 134 11.19 9.75 -28.53
C GLY A 134 11.69 10.35 -29.84
N GLU A 135 10.80 10.45 -30.82
CA GLU A 135 11.10 11.02 -32.14
C GLU A 135 11.65 12.44 -32.05
N THR A 136 11.12 13.28 -31.15
CA THR A 136 11.59 14.65 -30.98
C THR A 136 13.03 14.72 -30.48
N GLU A 137 13.38 13.93 -29.45
CA GLU A 137 14.75 13.89 -28.93
C GLU A 137 15.72 13.31 -29.97
N MET A 138 15.34 12.22 -30.64
CA MET A 138 16.19 11.56 -31.64
C MET A 138 16.41 12.47 -32.85
N SER A 139 15.34 13.09 -33.38
CA SER A 139 15.43 14.05 -34.48
C SER A 139 16.31 15.26 -34.12
N TYR A 140 16.22 15.77 -32.89
CA TYR A 140 17.12 16.84 -32.44
C TYR A 140 18.58 16.39 -32.45
N LEU A 141 18.89 15.20 -31.93
CA LEU A 141 20.25 14.66 -31.93
C LEU A 141 20.80 14.45 -33.34
N ASP A 142 19.95 14.06 -34.30
CA ASP A 142 20.34 13.91 -35.72
C ASP A 142 20.78 15.24 -36.36
N THR A 143 20.35 16.38 -35.84
CA THR A 143 20.78 17.70 -36.35
C THR A 143 22.17 18.13 -35.88
N LEU A 144 22.74 17.42 -34.90
CA LEU A 144 23.96 17.83 -34.22
C LEU A 144 25.20 17.07 -34.74
N PRO A 145 26.37 17.72 -34.79
CA PRO A 145 27.64 17.01 -35.01
C PRO A 145 27.92 15.97 -33.91
N PRO A 146 28.61 14.85 -34.20
CA PRO A 146 28.87 13.76 -33.24
C PRO A 146 29.46 14.22 -31.89
N ASP A 147 30.40 15.16 -31.90
CA ASP A 147 31.01 15.70 -30.66
C ASP A 147 30.01 16.50 -29.81
N GLN A 148 29.01 17.12 -30.43
CA GLN A 148 27.94 17.78 -29.70
C GLN A 148 26.96 16.77 -29.12
N VAL A 149 26.54 15.76 -29.90
CA VAL A 149 25.68 14.66 -29.41
C VAL A 149 26.28 14.04 -28.15
N ARG A 150 27.57 13.67 -28.20
CA ARG A 150 28.28 13.09 -27.07
C ARG A 150 28.23 13.99 -25.83
N ARG A 151 28.58 15.28 -25.97
CA ARG A 151 28.52 16.25 -24.85
C ARG A 151 27.13 16.42 -24.27
N ARG A 152 26.07 16.43 -25.11
CA ARG A 152 24.69 16.53 -24.62
C ARG A 152 24.27 15.30 -23.83
N LEU A 153 24.63 14.11 -24.30
CA LEU A 153 24.30 12.86 -23.63
C LEU A 153 25.08 12.67 -22.33
N GLU A 154 26.38 13.01 -22.31
CA GLU A 154 27.19 13.02 -21.08
C GLU A 154 26.54 13.88 -19.98
N ALA A 155 25.99 15.04 -20.34
CA ALA A 155 25.28 15.90 -19.40
C ALA A 155 23.98 15.28 -18.84
N VAL A 156 23.28 14.47 -19.63
CA VAL A 156 22.10 13.71 -19.19
C VAL A 156 22.53 12.55 -18.28
N PHE A 157 23.54 11.78 -18.71
CA PHE A 157 24.01 10.56 -18.03
C PHE A 157 24.72 10.83 -16.71
N ALA A 158 25.39 11.98 -16.56
CA ALA A 158 26.03 12.41 -15.32
C ALA A 158 25.05 12.59 -14.13
N ARG A 159 23.74 12.47 -14.35
CA ARG A 159 22.69 12.71 -13.34
C ARG A 159 22.16 11.45 -12.65
N GLY A 160 22.84 10.31 -12.79
CA GLY A 160 22.44 9.07 -12.12
C GLY A 160 21.19 8.46 -12.77
N VAL A 161 21.22 8.35 -14.10
CA VAL A 161 20.16 7.71 -14.89
C VAL A 161 20.27 6.20 -14.75
N PRO A 162 19.23 5.50 -14.28
CA PRO A 162 19.27 4.05 -14.11
C PRO A 162 19.19 3.29 -15.44
N ALA A 163 18.40 3.78 -16.39
CA ALA A 163 18.21 3.19 -17.70
C ALA A 163 17.66 4.20 -18.70
N VAL A 164 17.92 3.94 -19.98
CA VAL A 164 17.45 4.73 -21.12
C VAL A 164 16.63 3.86 -22.05
N PHE A 165 15.48 4.36 -22.48
CA PHE A 165 14.63 3.72 -23.48
C PHE A 165 14.48 4.63 -24.69
N VAL A 166 14.57 4.05 -25.88
CA VAL A 166 14.37 4.72 -27.16
C VAL A 166 13.09 4.17 -27.77
N SER A 167 12.08 5.03 -27.90
CA SER A 167 10.73 4.62 -28.33
C SER A 167 10.55 4.74 -29.85
N SER A 168 9.36 4.40 -30.34
CA SER A 168 8.95 4.51 -31.75
C SER A 168 9.90 3.79 -32.73
N GLY A 169 10.57 2.73 -32.28
CA GLY A 169 11.50 1.96 -33.12
C GLY A 169 12.72 2.74 -33.62
N GLN A 170 13.01 3.93 -33.09
CA GLN A 170 14.08 4.79 -33.59
C GLN A 170 15.44 4.09 -33.53
N ASP A 171 16.29 4.34 -34.53
CA ASP A 171 17.67 3.86 -34.55
C ASP A 171 18.55 4.68 -33.61
N VAL A 172 19.47 4.00 -32.92
CA VAL A 172 20.37 4.64 -31.97
C VAL A 172 21.72 4.87 -32.63
N GLN A 173 22.10 6.14 -32.79
CA GLN A 173 23.34 6.51 -33.47
C GLN A 173 24.59 6.01 -32.70
N PRO A 174 25.72 5.70 -33.37
CA PRO A 174 26.94 5.24 -32.71
C PRO A 174 27.49 6.17 -31.60
N PRO A 175 27.49 7.51 -31.74
CA PRO A 175 27.92 8.41 -30.67
C PRO A 175 27.07 8.29 -29.39
N PHE A 176 25.80 7.92 -29.54
CA PHE A 176 24.89 7.70 -28.41
C PHE A 176 25.28 6.43 -27.65
N LEU A 177 25.46 5.32 -28.38
CA LEU A 177 25.84 4.04 -27.78
C LEU A 177 27.19 4.15 -27.05
N ALA A 178 28.18 4.81 -27.67
CA ALA A 178 29.49 5.02 -27.06
C ALA A 178 29.38 5.81 -25.73
N ALA A 179 28.59 6.89 -25.71
CA ALA A 179 28.38 7.67 -24.50
C ALA A 179 27.67 6.88 -23.39
N ALA A 180 26.70 6.03 -23.76
CA ALA A 180 25.95 5.21 -22.80
C ALA A 180 26.82 4.08 -22.22
N GLU A 181 27.63 3.42 -23.06
CA GLU A 181 28.56 2.37 -22.64
C GLU A 181 29.63 2.91 -21.69
N GLU A 182 30.21 4.08 -22.00
CA GLU A 182 31.19 4.74 -21.13
C GLU A 182 30.59 5.14 -19.77
N ALA A 183 29.32 5.53 -19.75
CA ALA A 183 28.58 5.80 -18.52
C ALA A 183 28.07 4.53 -17.80
N GLY A 184 28.20 3.35 -18.42
CA GLY A 184 27.70 2.08 -17.90
C GLY A 184 26.16 1.98 -17.86
N ILE A 185 25.45 2.81 -18.64
CA ILE A 185 23.99 2.90 -18.61
C ILE A 185 23.38 1.94 -19.64
N PRO A 186 22.39 1.11 -19.24
CA PRO A 186 21.72 0.24 -20.18
C PRO A 186 20.74 1.03 -21.06
N VAL A 187 20.82 0.80 -22.37
CA VAL A 187 19.95 1.39 -23.39
C VAL A 187 19.11 0.29 -24.02
N PHE A 188 17.81 0.58 -24.15
CA PHE A 188 16.82 -0.30 -24.74
C PHE A 188 16.11 0.42 -25.88
N ARG A 189 15.73 -0.32 -26.92
CA ARG A 189 14.81 0.12 -27.98
C ARG A 189 13.46 -0.54 -27.78
N THR A 190 12.39 0.15 -28.09
CA THR A 190 11.04 -0.42 -28.15
C THR A 190 10.31 0.09 -29.39
N PRO A 191 9.52 -0.76 -30.07
CA PRO A 191 8.68 -0.32 -31.18
C PRO A 191 7.51 0.56 -30.71
N LEU A 192 7.15 0.51 -29.41
CA LEU A 192 6.04 1.27 -28.84
C LEU A 192 6.28 2.78 -28.96
N ALA A 193 5.23 3.54 -29.30
CA ALA A 193 5.28 5.00 -29.23
C ALA A 193 5.53 5.47 -27.80
N THR A 194 6.09 6.68 -27.63
CA THR A 194 6.46 7.22 -26.30
C THR A 194 5.28 7.20 -25.31
N ALA A 195 4.09 7.59 -25.76
CA ALA A 195 2.88 7.62 -24.93
C ALA A 195 2.47 6.21 -24.48
N ASP A 196 2.46 5.24 -25.41
CA ASP A 196 2.09 3.86 -25.13
C ASP A 196 3.08 3.21 -24.15
N PHE A 197 4.38 3.43 -24.37
CA PHE A 197 5.43 2.98 -23.47
C PHE A 197 5.22 3.51 -22.04
N GLN A 198 4.95 4.82 -21.90
CA GLN A 198 4.68 5.44 -20.62
C GLN A 198 3.40 4.89 -19.97
N GLN A 199 2.34 4.67 -20.75
CA GLN A 199 1.07 4.11 -20.28
C GLN A 199 1.21 2.68 -19.74
N VAL A 200 2.14 1.88 -20.29
CA VAL A 200 2.44 0.53 -19.80
C VAL A 200 3.34 0.57 -18.56
N LEU A 201 4.40 1.39 -18.58
CA LEU A 201 5.43 1.37 -17.55
C LEU A 201 5.05 2.15 -16.28
N LYS A 202 4.45 3.33 -16.41
CA LYS A 202 4.15 4.23 -15.29
C LYS A 202 3.28 3.57 -14.21
N PRO A 203 2.14 2.89 -14.53
CA PRO A 203 1.30 2.26 -13.50
C PRO A 203 2.02 1.16 -12.72
N TYR A 204 3.00 0.50 -13.34
CA TYR A 204 3.84 -0.51 -12.69
C TYR A 204 4.82 0.14 -11.70
N LEU A 205 5.53 1.19 -12.12
CA LEU A 205 6.45 1.92 -11.24
C LEU A 205 5.69 2.53 -10.05
N GLU A 206 4.52 3.12 -10.30
CA GLU A 206 3.61 3.62 -9.26
C GLU A 206 3.10 2.52 -8.32
N ASP A 207 3.16 1.23 -8.69
CA ASP A 207 2.81 0.11 -7.78
C ASP A 207 3.97 -0.27 -6.91
N VAL A 208 5.11 -0.50 -7.53
CA VAL A 208 6.24 -1.11 -6.85
C VAL A 208 6.96 -0.09 -5.97
N LEU A 209 6.92 1.20 -6.33
CA LEU A 209 7.48 2.31 -5.56
C LEU A 209 6.44 3.02 -4.67
N ALA A 210 5.21 2.49 -4.59
CA ALA A 210 4.16 3.07 -3.76
C ALA A 210 4.59 3.12 -2.28
N PRO A 211 4.40 4.27 -1.58
CA PRO A 211 4.58 4.32 -0.13
C PRO A 211 3.75 3.22 0.53
N THR A 212 4.38 2.41 1.38
CA THR A 212 3.76 1.21 1.95
C THR A 212 4.01 1.15 3.47
N THR A 213 3.06 0.58 4.19
CA THR A 213 3.10 0.36 5.64
C THR A 213 2.37 -0.94 5.98
N SER A 214 2.53 -1.46 7.20
CA SER A 214 1.88 -2.71 7.60
C SER A 214 0.96 -2.52 8.80
N VAL A 215 -0.33 -2.78 8.63
CA VAL A 215 -1.33 -2.68 9.69
C VAL A 215 -1.61 -4.07 10.26
N HIS A 216 -1.58 -4.22 11.58
CA HIS A 216 -2.05 -5.44 12.21
C HIS A 216 -3.58 -5.49 12.20
N GLY A 217 -4.14 -6.56 11.66
CA GLY A 217 -5.56 -6.66 11.40
C GLY A 217 -5.88 -7.66 10.30
N SER A 218 -7.16 -7.72 9.93
CA SER A 218 -7.66 -8.60 8.88
C SER A 218 -8.40 -7.76 7.84
N LEU A 219 -8.16 -8.00 6.55
CA LEU A 219 -8.81 -7.29 5.46
C LEU A 219 -9.71 -8.25 4.68
N ALA A 220 -10.97 -7.89 4.50
CA ALA A 220 -11.94 -8.67 3.74
C ALA A 220 -12.67 -7.82 2.68
N ASP A 221 -13.03 -8.45 1.56
CA ASP A 221 -13.89 -7.88 0.50
C ASP A 221 -15.33 -8.36 0.73
N VAL A 222 -16.17 -7.47 1.26
CA VAL A 222 -17.58 -7.73 1.62
C VAL A 222 -18.48 -6.93 0.70
N TYR A 223 -19.24 -7.60 -0.17
CA TYR A 223 -20.05 -6.97 -1.23
C TYR A 223 -19.32 -5.93 -2.10
N GLY A 224 -18.00 -6.07 -2.28
CA GLY A 224 -17.22 -5.10 -3.02
C GLY A 224 -16.71 -3.92 -2.17
N ILE A 225 -16.89 -3.93 -0.86
CA ILE A 225 -16.31 -2.96 0.08
C ILE A 225 -15.18 -3.64 0.86
N GLY A 226 -13.99 -3.03 0.91
CA GLY A 226 -12.86 -3.48 1.72
C GLY A 226 -13.00 -3.02 3.16
N LEU A 227 -13.22 -3.98 4.05
CA LEU A 227 -13.29 -3.77 5.50
C LEU A 227 -11.98 -4.20 6.15
N LEU A 228 -11.27 -3.25 6.74
CA LEU A 228 -10.06 -3.51 7.53
C LEU A 228 -10.44 -3.62 9.01
N PHE A 229 -10.47 -4.84 9.53
CA PHE A 229 -10.73 -5.14 10.93
C PHE A 229 -9.47 -4.90 11.75
N THR A 230 -9.57 -4.03 12.74
CA THR A 230 -8.52 -3.72 13.71
C THR A 230 -9.02 -3.98 15.12
N GLY A 231 -8.11 -4.04 16.08
CA GLY A 231 -8.44 -4.30 17.50
C GLY A 231 -7.50 -5.31 18.15
N PRO A 232 -7.65 -5.54 19.47
CA PRO A 232 -6.81 -6.45 20.26
C PRO A 232 -6.67 -7.86 19.67
N SER A 233 -5.58 -8.55 20.00
CA SER A 233 -5.38 -9.95 19.63
C SER A 233 -6.41 -10.85 20.34
N GLY A 234 -6.96 -11.83 19.62
CA GLY A 234 -7.96 -12.75 20.15
C GLY A 234 -9.36 -12.18 20.30
N ILE A 235 -9.63 -10.97 19.79
CA ILE A 235 -10.95 -10.35 19.87
C ILE A 235 -11.97 -10.92 18.85
N GLY A 236 -11.54 -11.82 17.95
CA GLY A 236 -12.41 -12.46 16.96
C GLY A 236 -12.28 -11.96 15.52
N LYS A 237 -11.17 -11.27 15.15
CA LYS A 237 -10.95 -10.74 13.80
C LYS A 237 -10.93 -11.86 12.75
N SER A 238 -10.06 -12.86 12.94
CA SER A 238 -9.88 -13.99 12.03
C SER A 238 -11.16 -14.83 11.94
N GLU A 239 -11.83 -15.10 13.06
CA GLU A 239 -13.10 -15.83 13.11
C GLU A 239 -14.22 -15.09 12.39
N CYS A 240 -14.30 -13.76 12.53
CA CYS A 240 -15.27 -12.95 11.79
C CYS A 240 -15.03 -13.05 10.28
N VAL A 241 -13.76 -12.93 9.84
CA VAL A 241 -13.40 -13.03 8.42
C VAL A 241 -13.64 -14.44 7.86
N LEU A 242 -13.37 -15.48 8.63
CA LEU A 242 -13.70 -16.85 8.26
C LEU A 242 -15.22 -17.04 8.08
N GLY A 243 -16.02 -16.49 9.00
CA GLY A 243 -17.48 -16.46 8.88
C GLY A 243 -17.96 -15.72 7.62
N LEU A 244 -17.31 -14.61 7.26
CA LEU A 244 -17.58 -13.86 6.02
C LEU A 244 -17.24 -14.71 4.78
N VAL A 245 -16.10 -15.39 4.79
CA VAL A 245 -15.70 -16.30 3.70
C VAL A 245 -16.72 -17.42 3.50
N GLN A 246 -17.20 -18.02 4.58
CA GLN A 246 -18.23 -19.06 4.52
C GLN A 246 -19.54 -18.56 3.88
N ARG A 247 -19.83 -17.26 4.02
CA ARG A 247 -21.00 -16.58 3.41
C ARG A 247 -20.76 -16.07 1.99
N GLY A 248 -19.59 -16.35 1.42
CA GLY A 248 -19.26 -16.03 0.02
C GLY A 248 -18.46 -14.74 -0.19
N HIS A 249 -18.02 -14.08 0.88
CA HIS A 249 -17.10 -12.95 0.82
C HIS A 249 -15.66 -13.43 0.65
N ARG A 250 -14.70 -12.51 0.55
CA ARG A 250 -13.31 -12.87 0.23
C ARG A 250 -12.33 -12.39 1.28
N LEU A 251 -11.44 -13.28 1.70
CA LEU A 251 -10.24 -12.93 2.46
C LEU A 251 -9.25 -12.19 1.54
N VAL A 252 -8.72 -11.07 2.00
CA VAL A 252 -7.62 -10.36 1.34
C VAL A 252 -6.31 -10.60 2.09
N ALA A 253 -6.34 -10.42 3.42
CA ALA A 253 -5.21 -10.62 4.30
C ALA A 253 -5.70 -10.90 5.73
N ASP A 254 -4.97 -11.68 6.50
CA ASP A 254 -5.21 -11.91 7.92
C ASP A 254 -3.93 -11.62 8.70
N ASP A 255 -4.07 -11.21 9.96
CA ASP A 255 -3.00 -10.82 10.90
C ASP A 255 -2.17 -9.59 10.49
N LEU A 256 -1.53 -9.60 9.32
CA LEU A 256 -0.67 -8.53 8.81
C LEU A 256 -1.12 -8.07 7.42
N VAL A 257 -1.62 -6.84 7.34
CA VAL A 257 -2.07 -6.22 6.09
C VAL A 257 -1.02 -5.23 5.60
N LEU A 258 -0.42 -5.49 4.44
CA LEU A 258 0.41 -4.51 3.75
C LEU A 258 -0.50 -3.50 3.04
N VAL A 259 -0.41 -2.24 3.44
CA VAL A 259 -1.20 -1.14 2.88
C VAL A 259 -0.28 -0.22 2.10
N SER A 260 -0.57 -0.01 0.81
CA SER A 260 0.13 0.94 -0.04
C SER A 260 -0.77 2.07 -0.49
N ARG A 261 -0.22 3.28 -0.64
CA ARG A 261 -0.93 4.42 -1.19
C ARG A 261 -0.73 4.49 -2.70
N ARG A 262 -1.82 4.44 -3.45
CA ARG A 262 -1.88 4.63 -4.90
C ARG A 262 -2.50 5.98 -5.22
N GLY A 263 -1.88 6.72 -6.13
CA GLY A 263 -2.26 8.10 -6.38
C GLY A 263 -2.22 8.94 -5.10
N ASN A 264 -3.22 9.80 -4.92
CA ASN A 264 -3.28 10.72 -3.78
C ASN A 264 -4.15 10.23 -2.62
N ASP A 265 -5.16 9.40 -2.89
CA ASP A 265 -6.28 9.15 -1.97
C ASP A 265 -6.75 7.69 -1.90
N VAL A 266 -6.08 6.76 -2.60
CA VAL A 266 -6.47 5.34 -2.62
C VAL A 266 -5.48 4.53 -1.80
N LEU A 267 -5.96 3.86 -0.75
CA LEU A 267 -5.20 2.84 -0.04
C LEU A 267 -5.55 1.45 -0.53
N MET A 268 -4.54 0.68 -0.89
CA MET A 268 -4.66 -0.70 -1.34
C MET A 268 -4.02 -1.63 -0.31
N GLY A 269 -4.82 -2.56 0.23
CA GLY A 269 -4.34 -3.61 1.12
C GLY A 269 -4.09 -4.92 0.37
N LYS A 270 -3.08 -5.66 0.82
CA LYS A 270 -2.76 -7.03 0.39
C LYS A 270 -2.11 -7.82 1.53
N ALA A 271 -2.08 -9.14 1.42
CA ALA A 271 -1.34 -10.00 2.34
C ALA A 271 0.18 -9.90 2.07
N HIS A 272 0.98 -10.26 3.08
CA HIS A 272 2.40 -10.55 2.88
C HIS A 272 2.57 -11.85 2.08
N GLU A 273 3.59 -11.95 1.23
CA GLU A 273 3.78 -13.08 0.29
C GLU A 273 3.81 -14.45 0.98
N LEU A 274 4.41 -14.53 2.17
CA LEU A 274 4.49 -15.75 2.98
C LEU A 274 3.17 -16.14 3.68
N GLN A 275 2.28 -15.18 3.93
CA GLN A 275 1.03 -15.39 4.66
C GLN A 275 -0.18 -15.45 3.71
N ASN A 276 0.07 -15.42 2.39
CA ASN A 276 -0.98 -15.26 1.40
C ASN A 276 -2.05 -16.35 1.56
N PHE A 277 -3.30 -15.95 1.79
CA PHE A 277 -4.48 -16.82 1.99
C PHE A 277 -4.44 -17.81 3.16
N HIS A 278 -3.42 -17.73 4.00
CA HIS A 278 -3.35 -18.51 5.23
C HIS A 278 -3.97 -17.73 6.38
N MET A 279 -4.56 -18.44 7.33
CA MET A 279 -5.20 -17.87 8.51
C MET A 279 -4.88 -18.75 9.73
N GLU A 280 -4.51 -18.14 10.85
CA GLU A 280 -4.33 -18.86 12.11
C GLU A 280 -5.64 -18.84 12.90
N ILE A 281 -6.18 -20.01 13.24
CA ILE A 281 -7.34 -20.14 14.12
C ILE A 281 -6.90 -20.81 15.42
N ARG A 282 -7.17 -20.14 16.55
CA ARG A 282 -6.80 -20.66 17.87
C ARG A 282 -7.52 -21.99 18.14
N GLY A 283 -6.76 -22.99 18.57
CA GLY A 283 -7.26 -24.34 18.84
C GLY A 283 -7.38 -25.24 17.60
N ILE A 284 -7.19 -24.70 16.39
CA ILE A 284 -7.19 -25.47 15.14
C ILE A 284 -5.79 -25.46 14.51
N GLY A 285 -5.13 -24.30 14.47
CA GLY A 285 -3.85 -24.08 13.80
C GLY A 285 -3.99 -23.24 12.52
N ILE A 286 -2.99 -23.32 11.64
CA ILE A 286 -2.97 -22.59 10.38
C ILE A 286 -3.83 -23.34 9.35
N ILE A 287 -4.73 -22.62 8.68
CA ILE A 287 -5.58 -23.12 7.60
C ILE A 287 -5.31 -22.36 6.30
N ASP A 288 -5.48 -23.03 5.17
CA ASP A 288 -5.41 -22.44 3.83
C ASP A 288 -6.82 -22.19 3.28
N ILE A 289 -7.20 -20.92 3.20
CA ILE A 289 -8.53 -20.50 2.76
C ILE A 289 -8.75 -20.79 1.27
N ALA A 290 -7.72 -20.63 0.44
CA ALA A 290 -7.84 -20.86 -1.00
C ALA A 290 -8.10 -22.34 -1.30
N SER A 291 -7.40 -23.24 -0.61
CA SER A 291 -7.57 -24.69 -0.76
C SER A 291 -8.92 -25.18 -0.22
N MET A 292 -9.40 -24.61 0.89
CA MET A 292 -10.65 -25.05 1.53
C MET A 292 -11.92 -24.52 0.84
N PHE A 293 -11.92 -23.25 0.40
CA PHE A 293 -13.12 -22.56 -0.10
C PHE A 293 -13.04 -22.16 -1.59
N GLY A 294 -11.90 -22.44 -2.22
CA GLY A 294 -11.63 -22.17 -3.63
C GLY A 294 -11.16 -20.75 -3.90
N THR A 295 -10.72 -20.50 -5.13
CA THR A 295 -10.16 -19.21 -5.58
C THR A 295 -11.12 -18.04 -5.38
N ARG A 296 -12.45 -18.28 -5.44
CA ARG A 296 -13.48 -17.26 -5.21
C ARG A 296 -13.51 -16.68 -3.80
N ALA A 297 -12.99 -17.41 -2.81
CA ALA A 297 -12.97 -17.04 -1.40
C ALA A 297 -11.80 -16.11 -1.03
N THR A 298 -10.96 -15.79 -2.00
CA THR A 298 -9.74 -15.02 -1.77
C THR A 298 -9.60 -13.88 -2.78
N ARG A 299 -8.84 -12.85 -2.40
CA ARG A 299 -8.59 -11.68 -3.24
C ARG A 299 -7.16 -11.20 -2.99
N GLN A 300 -6.37 -11.08 -4.06
CA GLN A 300 -4.95 -10.69 -3.94
C GLN A 300 -4.74 -9.27 -3.39
N ARG A 301 -5.62 -8.34 -3.77
CA ARG A 301 -5.56 -6.94 -3.37
C ARG A 301 -6.95 -6.34 -3.30
N LYS A 302 -7.18 -5.44 -2.37
CA LYS A 302 -8.45 -4.72 -2.21
C LYS A 302 -8.20 -3.32 -1.69
N ARG A 303 -9.01 -2.35 -2.12
CA ARG A 303 -8.99 -1.02 -1.52
C ARG A 303 -9.35 -1.13 -0.03
N VAL A 304 -8.87 -0.21 0.80
CA VAL A 304 -9.35 -0.08 2.18
C VAL A 304 -10.36 1.07 2.18
N GLU A 305 -11.64 0.74 2.32
CA GLU A 305 -12.73 1.72 2.31
C GLU A 305 -13.16 2.11 3.73
N ILE A 306 -13.16 1.16 4.67
CA ILE A 306 -13.56 1.40 6.07
C ILE A 306 -12.63 0.62 7.01
N ILE A 307 -12.27 1.26 8.12
CA ILE A 307 -11.68 0.58 9.28
C ILE A 307 -12.77 0.22 10.27
N VAL A 308 -12.90 -1.07 10.56
CA VAL A 308 -13.79 -1.59 11.60
C VAL A 308 -12.92 -1.85 12.83
N ASP A 309 -12.98 -0.96 13.81
CA ASP A 309 -12.21 -1.06 15.04
C ASP A 309 -13.01 -1.82 16.11
N LEU A 310 -12.59 -3.06 16.37
CA LEU A 310 -13.21 -3.93 17.34
C LEU A 310 -12.66 -3.64 18.74
N GLN A 311 -13.55 -3.27 19.65
CA GLN A 311 -13.19 -2.96 21.03
C GLN A 311 -13.87 -3.91 22.01
N PRO A 312 -13.21 -4.28 23.12
CA PRO A 312 -13.90 -4.95 24.22
C PRO A 312 -15.07 -4.10 24.70
N TRP A 313 -16.17 -4.74 25.06
CA TRP A 313 -17.29 -4.04 25.69
C TRP A 313 -16.87 -3.45 27.04
N ASP A 314 -17.20 -2.18 27.25
CA ASP A 314 -17.02 -1.45 28.50
C ASP A 314 -18.36 -0.82 28.92
N ASP A 315 -18.88 -1.23 30.09
CA ASP A 315 -20.13 -0.70 30.65
C ASP A 315 -20.02 0.79 31.03
N ALA A 316 -18.80 1.31 31.20
CA ALA A 316 -18.55 2.70 31.55
C ALA A 316 -18.53 3.64 30.34
N GLN A 317 -18.49 3.10 29.11
CA GLN A 317 -18.35 3.90 27.89
C GLN A 317 -19.72 4.11 27.22
N GLU A 318 -20.06 5.38 26.94
CA GLU A 318 -21.19 5.68 26.07
C GLU A 318 -20.82 5.45 24.61
N TYR A 319 -21.46 4.46 23.98
CA TYR A 319 -21.31 4.20 22.56
C TYR A 319 -22.31 5.02 21.74
N ASP A 320 -21.88 5.54 20.58
CA ASP A 320 -22.77 6.25 19.66
C ASP A 320 -23.89 5.31 19.18
N ARG A 321 -25.13 5.66 19.54
CA ARG A 321 -26.36 4.93 19.15
C ARG A 321 -27.04 5.52 17.92
N THR A 322 -26.55 6.65 17.43
CA THR A 322 -27.23 7.50 16.47
C THR A 322 -26.61 7.44 15.07
N GLY A 323 -25.33 7.06 14.98
CA GLY A 323 -24.60 6.94 13.72
C GLY A 323 -24.26 8.29 13.08
N PHE A 324 -24.34 9.39 13.84
CA PHE A 324 -24.01 10.73 13.37
C PHE A 324 -22.49 11.03 13.46
N GLY A 325 -21.75 10.30 14.30
CA GLY A 325 -20.29 10.44 14.40
C GLY A 325 -19.56 9.58 13.37
N ARG A 326 -19.21 10.15 12.21
CA ARG A 326 -18.23 9.50 11.32
C ARG A 326 -16.83 9.84 11.84
N GLU A 327 -16.28 8.98 12.67
CA GLU A 327 -14.85 9.04 12.97
C GLU A 327 -14.04 8.76 11.70
N SER A 328 -12.90 9.41 11.56
CA SER A 328 -11.94 9.12 10.51
C SER A 328 -10.56 9.00 11.12
N THR A 329 -9.76 8.09 10.59
CA THR A 329 -8.34 7.95 10.92
C THR A 329 -7.50 8.05 9.67
N THR A 330 -6.20 8.26 9.81
CA THR A 330 -5.29 8.48 8.67
C THR A 330 -4.28 7.35 8.56
N ILE A 331 -4.13 6.78 7.36
CA ILE A 331 -3.06 5.85 7.02
C ILE A 331 -2.33 6.40 5.80
N LEU A 332 -0.99 6.53 5.87
CA LEU A 332 -0.16 7.10 4.79
C LEU A 332 -0.62 8.50 4.32
N GLY A 333 -1.19 9.30 5.24
CA GLY A 333 -1.74 10.63 4.94
C GLY A 333 -3.13 10.63 4.29
N VAL A 334 -3.74 9.45 4.06
CA VAL A 334 -5.10 9.31 3.52
C VAL A 334 -6.09 9.10 4.66
N GLY A 335 -7.11 9.96 4.73
CA GLY A 335 -8.20 9.83 5.69
C GLY A 335 -9.19 8.73 5.29
N ILE A 336 -9.49 7.82 6.21
CA ILE A 336 -10.40 6.69 6.03
C ILE A 336 -11.45 6.69 7.15
N PRO A 337 -12.73 6.46 6.84
CA PRO A 337 -13.77 6.25 7.84
C PRO A 337 -13.40 5.13 8.82
N ARG A 338 -13.56 5.40 10.11
CA ARG A 338 -13.38 4.45 11.20
C ARG A 338 -14.72 4.24 11.89
N LEU A 339 -15.10 2.98 12.07
CA LEU A 339 -16.28 2.58 12.82
C LEU A 339 -15.85 1.74 14.01
N VAL A 340 -16.13 2.22 15.21
CA VAL A 340 -15.84 1.51 16.46
C VAL A 340 -17.00 0.57 16.79
N ILE A 341 -16.71 -0.72 16.98
CA ILE A 341 -17.70 -1.74 17.30
C ILE A 341 -17.33 -2.41 18.63
N PRO A 342 -18.11 -2.16 19.69
CA PRO A 342 -17.90 -2.81 20.97
C PRO A 342 -18.48 -4.22 20.95
N LEU A 343 -17.72 -5.18 21.47
CA LEU A 343 -18.05 -6.61 21.43
C LEU A 343 -18.56 -7.09 22.78
N ASN A 344 -19.89 -7.24 22.87
CA ASN A 344 -20.54 -7.98 23.95
C ASN A 344 -20.85 -9.42 23.49
N PRO A 345 -20.89 -10.38 24.44
CA PRO A 345 -21.27 -11.76 24.13
C PRO A 345 -22.61 -11.82 23.39
N GLY A 346 -22.66 -12.58 22.28
CA GLY A 346 -23.87 -12.78 21.48
C GLY A 346 -24.01 -11.90 20.23
N LYS A 347 -23.16 -10.87 20.03
CA LYS A 347 -23.12 -10.15 18.75
C LYS A 347 -22.54 -11.04 17.65
N ASN A 348 -23.25 -11.13 16.53
CA ASN A 348 -22.73 -11.77 15.33
C ASN A 348 -21.96 -10.74 14.49
N LEU A 349 -20.63 -10.73 14.65
CA LEU A 349 -19.75 -9.81 13.95
C LEU A 349 -19.83 -9.91 12.43
N THR A 350 -20.01 -11.12 11.91
CA THR A 350 -20.11 -11.37 10.48
C THR A 350 -21.33 -10.68 9.89
N VAL A 351 -22.49 -10.78 10.54
CA VAL A 351 -23.73 -10.10 10.11
C VAL A 351 -23.58 -8.59 10.23
N ILE A 352 -23.01 -8.09 11.33
CA ILE A 352 -22.76 -6.65 11.51
C ILE A 352 -21.86 -6.14 10.39
N SER A 353 -20.82 -6.88 10.02
CA SER A 353 -19.89 -6.53 8.94
C SER A 353 -20.58 -6.40 7.58
N GLU A 354 -21.52 -7.29 7.27
CA GLU A 354 -22.35 -7.19 6.07
C GLU A 354 -23.21 -5.92 6.09
N VAL A 355 -23.80 -5.58 7.23
CA VAL A 355 -24.58 -4.34 7.40
C VAL A 355 -23.72 -3.09 7.21
N ILE A 356 -22.49 -3.08 7.72
CA ILE A 356 -21.54 -1.98 7.50
C ILE A 356 -21.27 -1.80 6.00
N ALA A 357 -20.96 -2.89 5.29
CA ALA A 357 -20.70 -2.86 3.86
C ALA A 357 -21.91 -2.36 3.07
N MET A 358 -23.12 -2.84 3.40
CA MET A 358 -24.36 -2.37 2.77
C MET A 358 -24.62 -0.89 3.04
N ASN A 359 -24.42 -0.42 4.27
CA ASN A 359 -24.57 1.00 4.60
C ASN A 359 -23.55 1.87 3.85
N GLN A 360 -22.32 1.38 3.65
CA GLN A 360 -21.33 2.08 2.84
C GLN A 360 -21.71 2.14 1.35
N LEU A 361 -22.28 1.06 0.81
CA LEU A 361 -22.81 1.05 -0.55
C LEU A 361 -23.94 2.07 -0.72
N LEU A 362 -24.84 2.18 0.27
CA LEU A 362 -25.88 3.21 0.29
C LEU A 362 -25.29 4.64 0.32
N ALA A 363 -24.25 4.86 1.14
CA ALA A 363 -23.58 6.15 1.21
C ALA A 363 -22.94 6.54 -0.13
N TYR A 364 -22.33 5.59 -0.86
CA TYR A 364 -21.86 5.83 -2.23
C TYR A 364 -22.98 6.13 -3.23
N GLY A 365 -24.17 5.56 -3.01
CA GLY A 365 -25.39 5.91 -3.74
C GLY A 365 -26.03 7.24 -3.35
N GLY A 366 -25.41 8.03 -2.46
CA GLY A 366 -25.93 9.31 -1.97
C GLY A 366 -27.05 9.19 -0.93
N VAL A 367 -27.23 8.02 -0.33
CA VAL A 367 -28.23 7.77 0.71
C VAL A 367 -27.60 7.92 2.08
N ASP A 368 -27.99 8.97 2.82
CA ASP A 368 -27.60 9.14 4.22
C ASP A 368 -28.73 8.71 5.16
N VAL A 369 -28.65 7.47 5.65
CA VAL A 369 -29.72 6.83 6.43
C VAL A 369 -30.02 7.57 7.74
N PRO A 370 -29.03 7.97 8.58
CA PRO A 370 -29.28 8.72 9.81
C PRO A 370 -30.00 10.05 9.56
N THR A 371 -29.56 10.81 8.55
CA THR A 371 -30.20 12.09 8.20
C THR A 371 -31.63 11.87 7.71
N ARG A 372 -31.86 10.90 6.82
CA ARG A 372 -33.21 10.55 6.36
C ARG A 372 -34.15 10.14 7.50
N PHE A 373 -33.64 9.37 8.46
CA PHE A 373 -34.42 8.97 9.63
C PHE A 373 -34.75 10.15 10.54
N ASN A 374 -33.77 11.03 10.81
CA ASN A 374 -33.97 12.24 11.60
C ASN A 374 -34.96 13.21 10.92
N ASP A 375 -34.87 13.40 9.61
CA ASP A 375 -35.83 14.19 8.84
C ASP A 375 -37.23 13.58 8.92
N GLY A 376 -37.33 12.26 8.83
CA GLY A 376 -38.60 11.54 9.02
C GLY A 376 -39.19 11.73 10.41
N LEU A 377 -38.38 11.61 11.46
CA LEU A 377 -38.79 11.87 12.84
C LEU A 377 -39.22 13.32 13.04
N ARG A 378 -38.47 14.29 12.51
CA ARG A 378 -38.82 15.72 12.56
C ARG A 378 -40.16 15.99 11.88
N ARG A 379 -40.42 15.41 10.72
CA ARG A 379 -41.71 15.51 10.02
C ARG A 379 -42.84 14.89 10.85
N ALA A 380 -42.62 13.73 11.46
CA ALA A 380 -43.63 13.06 12.29
C ALA A 380 -43.93 13.82 13.60
N MET A 381 -42.93 14.52 14.16
CA MET A 381 -43.07 15.29 15.41
C MET A 381 -43.66 16.69 15.21
N ASN A 382 -43.53 17.28 14.01
CA ASN A 382 -44.10 18.59 13.65
C ASN A 382 -45.16 18.51 12.54
N PRO A 383 -46.38 17.99 12.82
CA PRO A 383 -47.45 17.87 11.83
C PRO A 383 -48.06 19.22 11.36
N ARG A 384 -47.56 20.36 11.84
CA ARG A 384 -48.00 21.70 11.39
C ARG A 384 -47.26 22.21 10.15
N ASP A 385 -46.06 21.72 9.87
CA ASP A 385 -45.30 22.12 8.67
C ASP A 385 -45.74 21.36 7.41
N SER A 386 -46.34 20.17 7.58
CA SER A 386 -46.89 19.36 6.48
C SER A 386 -48.15 19.95 5.84
N LEU A 387 -48.82 20.91 6.48
CA LEU A 387 -50.04 21.55 5.94
C LEU A 387 -49.75 22.83 5.13
N ILE A 388 -48.52 23.33 5.17
CA ILE A 388 -48.13 24.56 4.44
C ILE A 388 -47.59 24.21 3.04
N GLN A 389 -46.95 23.06 2.86
CA GLN A 389 -46.40 22.64 1.56
C GLN A 389 -47.45 22.15 0.55
N ASP A 390 -48.66 21.80 0.99
CA ASP A 390 -49.74 21.37 0.09
C ASP A 390 -50.54 22.56 -0.48
N TYR A 391 -50.13 23.81 -0.22
CA TYR A 391 -50.81 25.04 -0.68
C TYR A 391 -49.91 26.05 -1.41
N GLU A 392 -48.64 25.74 -1.72
CA GLU A 392 -47.77 26.59 -2.57
C GLU A 392 -47.40 25.96 -3.90
#